data_AF-A0A8J4E7Z0-F1
#
_entry.id   AF-A0A8J4E7Z0-F1
#
_cell.length_a   1.000
_cell.length_b   1.000
_cell.length_c   1.000
_cell.angle_alpha   90.00
_cell.angle_beta   90.00
_cell.angle_gamma   90.00
#
_symmetry.space_group_name_H-M   'P 1'
#
loop_
_entity.id
_entity.type
_entity.pdbx_description
1 polymer ?
#
loop_
_entity_poly.entity_id
_entity_poly.type
_entity_poly.pdbx_seq_one_letter_code
_entity_poly.pdbx_strand_id
1 'polypeptide(L)'
;MEPQLRADHVITAECIGGNVFDELRGCLRQWDGDDLSGLFTAAPCGHVAYALARLVYTAPGFTADASGNAAEIEPIGADEFERVVAGDLHVAGGVDMYDGEALIVLGDLHANSISVDETAHIIVAGTLTTRTVWGEGDVLARNLDAEFVLGYYSAGLLGVTDTLRTRLLVNTQQHDIVIGRIEAEFVADENTYRHDSPELHRQLDELAARVPPAVVDTGDNESWTVGRVDTRALLEHVAAGGSPLVS
;
A
#
# COMPACT_ATOMS: atom_id res chain seq x y z
N MET A 1 -20.42 9.86 -23.00
CA MET A 1 -21.16 9.67 -21.74
C MET A 1 -20.19 10.01 -20.63
N GLU A 2 -20.48 10.97 -19.76
CA GLU A 2 -19.65 11.17 -18.57
C GLU A 2 -19.74 9.89 -17.71
N PRO A 3 -18.61 9.30 -17.28
CA PRO A 3 -18.64 8.17 -16.37
C PRO A 3 -19.43 8.58 -15.12
N GLN A 4 -20.43 7.78 -14.74
CA GLN A 4 -21.16 8.03 -13.51
C GLN A 4 -20.18 7.88 -12.35
N LEU A 5 -19.72 9.01 -11.79
CA LEU A 5 -18.99 9.09 -10.54
C LEU A 5 -19.91 8.55 -9.44
N ARG A 6 -19.93 7.23 -9.26
CA ARG A 6 -20.68 6.62 -8.16
C ARG A 6 -19.95 6.97 -6.85
N ALA A 7 -20.73 7.36 -5.86
CA ALA A 7 -20.23 7.92 -4.61
C ALA A 7 -19.32 6.93 -3.84
N ASP A 8 -19.53 5.62 -4.00
CA ASP A 8 -18.70 4.57 -3.40
C ASP A 8 -17.24 4.57 -3.86
N HIS A 9 -16.92 5.10 -5.04
CA HIS A 9 -15.53 5.21 -5.52
C HIS A 9 -14.80 6.45 -5.00
N VAL A 10 -15.53 7.40 -4.40
CA VAL A 10 -14.98 8.70 -4.00
C VAL A 10 -15.17 9.02 -2.52
N ILE A 11 -16.06 8.32 -1.81
CA ILE A 11 -16.28 8.51 -0.37
C ILE A 11 -15.03 8.18 0.46
N THR A 12 -14.19 7.23 0.04
CA THR A 12 -12.88 7.00 0.68
C THR A 12 -11.83 8.04 0.28
N ALA A 13 -11.97 8.68 -0.89
CA ALA A 13 -11.08 9.77 -1.29
C ALA A 13 -11.39 11.09 -0.54
N GLU A 14 -12.65 11.32 -0.12
CA GLU A 14 -12.97 12.43 0.83
C GLU A 14 -12.33 12.22 2.20
N CYS A 15 -12.13 10.98 2.65
CA CYS A 15 -11.34 10.67 3.85
C CYS A 15 -9.86 11.02 3.68
N ILE A 16 -9.41 11.28 2.45
CA ILE A 16 -8.02 11.47 2.05
C ILE A 16 -7.72 12.93 1.63
N GLY A 17 -8.73 13.79 1.45
CA GLY A 17 -8.51 15.23 1.24
C GLY A 17 -9.67 16.00 0.62
N GLY A 18 -9.76 17.30 0.90
CA GLY A 18 -10.92 18.15 0.56
C GLY A 18 -11.10 18.53 -0.92
N ASN A 19 -10.10 18.36 -1.78
CA ASN A 19 -10.14 18.82 -3.19
C ASN A 19 -10.04 17.70 -4.25
N VAL A 20 -9.98 16.43 -3.83
CA VAL A 20 -9.74 15.29 -4.74
C VAL A 20 -10.80 15.21 -5.85
N PHE A 21 -12.06 15.54 -5.57
CA PHE A 21 -13.13 15.53 -6.55
C PHE A 21 -12.93 16.49 -7.73
N ASP A 22 -12.43 17.69 -7.47
CA ASP A 22 -12.26 18.69 -8.52
C ASP A 22 -11.04 18.38 -9.39
N GLU A 23 -9.98 17.84 -8.78
CA GLU A 23 -8.81 17.31 -9.47
C GLU A 23 -9.17 16.12 -10.37
N LEU A 24 -9.96 15.16 -9.85
CA LEU A 24 -10.48 14.04 -10.62
C LEU A 24 -11.29 14.48 -11.84
N ARG A 25 -12.21 15.44 -11.66
CA ARG A 25 -12.97 16.02 -12.76
C ARG A 25 -12.08 16.73 -13.77
N GLY A 26 -11.00 17.37 -13.30
CA GLY A 26 -9.97 17.97 -14.15
C GLY A 26 -9.32 16.94 -15.06
N CYS A 27 -8.82 15.85 -14.49
CA CYS A 27 -8.16 14.77 -15.22
C CYS A 27 -9.11 14.12 -16.25
N LEU A 28 -10.31 13.73 -15.81
CA LEU A 28 -11.30 13.07 -16.67
C LEU A 28 -11.79 13.94 -17.85
N ARG A 29 -11.78 15.27 -17.72
CA ARG A 29 -12.14 16.17 -18.83
C ARG A 29 -11.06 16.26 -19.91
N GLN A 30 -9.81 16.02 -19.54
CA GLN A 30 -8.66 16.08 -20.45
C GLN A 30 -8.40 14.74 -21.13
N TRP A 31 -8.88 13.65 -20.53
CA TRP A 31 -8.73 12.31 -21.07
C TRP A 31 -9.62 12.09 -22.31
N ASP A 32 -8.99 11.64 -23.39
CA ASP A 32 -9.66 11.33 -24.66
C ASP A 32 -10.27 9.93 -24.70
N GLY A 33 -10.00 9.10 -23.69
CA GLY A 33 -10.58 7.77 -23.50
C GLY A 33 -9.63 6.61 -23.81
N ASP A 34 -8.49 6.87 -24.45
CA ASP A 34 -7.60 5.81 -24.93
C ASP A 34 -6.18 5.88 -24.30
N ASP A 35 -5.72 7.07 -23.90
CA ASP A 35 -4.39 7.24 -23.29
C ASP A 35 -4.43 7.09 -21.76
N LEU A 36 -4.30 5.85 -21.28
CA LEU A 36 -4.27 5.56 -19.84
C LEU A 36 -3.04 6.19 -19.16
N SER A 37 -1.86 6.08 -19.76
CA SER A 37 -0.65 6.68 -19.18
C SER A 37 -0.79 8.19 -19.04
N GLY A 38 -1.26 8.88 -20.09
CA GLY A 38 -1.53 10.32 -20.04
C GLY A 38 -2.57 10.73 -18.99
N LEU A 39 -3.59 9.89 -18.75
CA LEU A 39 -4.57 10.13 -17.68
C LEU A 39 -3.92 10.13 -16.29
N PHE A 40 -3.00 9.20 -16.03
CA PHE A 40 -2.34 9.08 -14.72
C PHE A 40 -1.18 10.05 -14.55
N THR A 41 -0.45 10.41 -15.61
CA THR A 41 0.51 11.53 -15.57
C THR A 41 -0.17 12.86 -15.22
N ALA A 42 -1.44 13.04 -15.59
CA ALA A 42 -2.21 14.23 -15.20
C ALA A 42 -2.69 14.22 -13.73
N ALA A 43 -2.55 13.10 -13.01
CA ALA A 43 -2.94 13.00 -11.62
C ALA A 43 -1.93 13.76 -10.72
N PRO A 44 -2.36 14.72 -9.91
CA PRO A 44 -1.45 15.53 -9.10
C PRO A 44 -0.87 14.81 -7.88
N CYS A 45 -1.38 13.63 -7.52
CA CYS A 45 -0.90 12.82 -6.39
C CYS A 45 -1.45 11.37 -6.45
N GLY A 46 -0.88 10.48 -5.62
CA GLY A 46 -1.27 9.07 -5.52
C GLY A 46 -2.76 8.86 -5.22
N HIS A 47 -3.36 9.72 -4.39
CA HIS A 47 -4.78 9.63 -4.03
C HIS A 47 -5.73 9.87 -5.21
N VAL A 48 -5.43 10.88 -6.04
CA VAL A 48 -6.18 11.14 -7.26
C VAL A 48 -5.97 10.00 -8.25
N ALA A 49 -4.73 9.52 -8.40
CA ALA A 49 -4.41 8.38 -9.25
C ALA A 49 -5.18 7.11 -8.81
N TYR A 50 -5.29 6.82 -7.52
CA TYR A 50 -6.08 5.68 -7.05
C TYR A 50 -7.57 5.81 -7.36
N ALA A 51 -8.16 6.99 -7.14
CA ALA A 51 -9.56 7.22 -7.48
C ALA A 51 -9.82 7.13 -9.00
N LEU A 52 -8.88 7.62 -9.84
CA LEU A 52 -8.92 7.40 -11.29
C LEU A 52 -8.85 5.92 -11.64
N ALA A 53 -7.93 5.17 -11.05
CA ALA A 53 -7.76 3.73 -11.29
C ALA A 53 -9.05 2.96 -10.99
N ARG A 54 -9.72 3.28 -9.88
CA ARG A 54 -11.02 2.70 -9.51
C ARG A 54 -12.12 3.06 -10.49
N LEU A 55 -12.19 4.31 -10.95
CA LEU A 55 -13.19 4.75 -11.91
C LEU A 55 -13.00 4.07 -13.27
N VAL A 56 -11.77 3.99 -13.77
CA VAL A 56 -11.43 3.32 -15.04
C VAL A 56 -11.73 1.83 -14.94
N TYR A 57 -11.23 1.15 -13.91
CA TYR A 57 -11.39 -0.30 -13.72
C TYR A 57 -12.86 -0.75 -13.68
N THR A 58 -13.74 0.10 -13.17
CA THR A 58 -15.18 -0.19 -13.05
C THR A 58 -16.03 0.42 -14.16
N ALA A 59 -15.41 1.12 -15.11
CA ALA A 59 -16.12 1.80 -16.19
C ALA A 59 -16.79 0.78 -17.12
N PRO A 60 -18.06 0.97 -17.50
CA PRO A 60 -18.69 0.13 -18.52
C PRO A 60 -17.91 0.19 -19.83
N GLY A 61 -17.40 -0.96 -20.28
CA GLY A 61 -16.61 -1.06 -21.51
C GLY A 61 -15.09 -1.05 -21.31
N PHE A 62 -14.59 -0.82 -20.10
CA PHE A 62 -13.20 -1.15 -19.79
C PHE A 62 -12.99 -2.65 -19.99
N THR A 63 -11.98 -2.98 -20.77
CA THR A 63 -11.58 -4.35 -21.03
C THR A 63 -10.14 -4.46 -20.59
N ALA A 64 -9.87 -5.25 -19.56
CA ALA A 64 -8.50 -5.55 -19.18
C ALA A 64 -7.77 -6.17 -20.38
N ASP A 65 -6.50 -5.79 -20.56
CA ASP A 65 -5.59 -6.55 -21.40
C ASP A 65 -5.35 -7.93 -20.78
N ALA A 66 -4.70 -8.81 -21.53
CA ALA A 66 -4.31 -10.12 -21.01
C ALA A 66 -3.44 -9.94 -19.74
N SER A 67 -3.60 -10.84 -18.77
CA SER A 67 -2.85 -10.79 -17.52
C SER A 67 -1.34 -10.74 -17.77
N GLY A 68 -0.68 -9.84 -17.05
CA GLY A 68 0.76 -9.66 -17.08
C GLY A 68 1.45 -10.67 -16.16
N ASN A 69 2.63 -11.13 -16.57
CA ASN A 69 3.51 -11.91 -15.72
C ASN A 69 4.91 -11.29 -15.74
N ALA A 70 5.48 -11.06 -14.57
CA ALA A 70 6.84 -10.59 -14.38
C ALA A 70 7.56 -11.49 -13.35
N ALA A 71 8.87 -11.63 -13.49
CA ALA A 71 9.67 -12.29 -12.47
C ALA A 71 9.81 -11.36 -11.25
N GLU A 72 10.12 -10.11 -11.50
CA GLU A 72 10.36 -9.05 -10.53
C GLU A 72 10.07 -7.70 -11.19
N ILE A 73 9.75 -6.69 -10.39
CA ILE A 73 9.56 -5.31 -10.85
C ILE A 73 10.54 -4.45 -10.09
N GLU A 74 11.65 -4.11 -10.76
CA GLU A 74 12.68 -3.26 -10.22
C GLU A 74 12.43 -1.77 -10.52
N PRO A 75 12.99 -0.87 -9.70
CA PRO A 75 13.01 0.57 -9.93
C PRO A 75 13.77 0.90 -11.21
N ILE A 76 13.34 1.92 -11.94
CA ILE A 76 14.04 2.47 -13.12
C ILE A 76 14.55 3.90 -12.92
N GLY A 77 14.21 4.54 -11.81
CA GLY A 77 14.76 5.81 -11.35
C GLY A 77 14.34 7.03 -12.18
N ALA A 78 13.08 7.10 -12.65
CA ALA A 78 12.55 8.32 -13.24
C ALA A 78 11.42 8.95 -12.40
N ASP A 79 11.25 10.26 -12.60
CA ASP A 79 10.54 11.17 -11.70
C ASP A 79 8.98 11.15 -11.82
N GLU A 80 8.33 10.17 -12.48
CA GLU A 80 6.87 10.21 -12.74
C GLU A 80 6.16 8.83 -12.79
N PHE A 81 4.83 8.81 -12.98
CA PHE A 81 3.99 7.60 -13.04
C PHE A 81 4.37 6.67 -14.22
N GLU A 82 5.32 5.77 -13.98
CA GLU A 82 6.01 5.04 -15.03
C GLU A 82 5.28 3.80 -15.57
N ARG A 83 4.42 3.15 -14.78
CA ARG A 83 3.89 1.83 -15.15
C ARG A 83 2.41 1.72 -14.87
N VAL A 84 1.60 1.76 -15.93
CA VAL A 84 0.16 1.47 -15.87
C VAL A 84 -0.07 0.10 -16.51
N VAL A 85 -0.61 -0.85 -15.74
CA VAL A 85 -0.97 -2.20 -16.20
C VAL A 85 -2.48 -2.30 -16.29
N ALA A 86 -3.01 -2.47 -17.49
CA ALA A 86 -4.43 -2.66 -17.73
C ALA A 86 -4.83 -4.13 -17.52
N GLY A 87 -5.05 -4.56 -16.29
CA GLY A 87 -5.45 -5.93 -15.95
C GLY A 87 -4.67 -6.49 -14.77
N ASP A 88 -4.79 -7.80 -14.55
CA ASP A 88 -4.13 -8.47 -13.44
C ASP A 88 -2.61 -8.59 -13.69
N LEU A 89 -1.83 -8.44 -12.62
CA LEU A 89 -0.38 -8.52 -12.64
C LEU A 89 0.11 -9.55 -11.62
N HIS A 90 0.86 -10.53 -12.11
CA HIS A 90 1.55 -11.51 -11.27
C HIS A 90 3.06 -11.27 -11.30
N VAL A 91 3.65 -11.05 -10.14
CA VAL A 91 5.08 -10.88 -9.90
C VAL A 91 5.56 -12.01 -9.01
N ALA A 92 6.49 -12.82 -9.49
CA ALA A 92 6.98 -13.97 -8.72
C ALA A 92 7.80 -13.55 -7.48
N GLY A 93 8.55 -12.45 -7.59
CA GLY A 93 9.37 -11.84 -6.55
C GLY A 93 8.73 -10.60 -5.94
N GLY A 94 9.56 -9.59 -5.68
CA GLY A 94 9.15 -8.32 -5.10
C GLY A 94 8.69 -7.30 -6.13
N VAL A 95 7.95 -6.31 -5.63
CA VAL A 95 7.76 -5.00 -6.29
C VAL A 95 8.37 -3.97 -5.37
N ASP A 96 9.47 -3.36 -5.83
CA ASP A 96 10.14 -2.30 -5.12
C ASP A 96 10.02 -1.01 -5.94
N MET A 97 9.58 0.07 -5.30
CA MET A 97 9.39 1.39 -5.93
C MET A 97 10.11 2.46 -5.09
N TYR A 98 10.87 3.35 -5.74
CA TYR A 98 11.63 4.42 -5.08
C TYR A 98 11.43 5.77 -5.78
N ASP A 99 11.92 6.85 -5.18
CA ASP A 99 12.19 8.13 -5.88
C ASP A 99 11.06 8.68 -6.77
N GLY A 100 9.81 8.69 -6.30
CA GLY A 100 8.68 9.28 -7.04
C GLY A 100 8.05 8.36 -8.08
N GLU A 101 8.55 7.14 -8.23
CA GLU A 101 8.01 6.17 -9.16
C GLU A 101 6.59 5.74 -8.78
N ALA A 102 5.79 5.34 -9.77
CA ALA A 102 4.49 4.76 -9.50
C ALA A 102 4.16 3.54 -10.38
N LEU A 103 3.62 2.52 -9.72
CA LEU A 103 2.97 1.38 -10.36
C LEU A 103 1.46 1.44 -10.14
N ILE A 104 0.71 1.47 -11.23
CA ILE A 104 -0.75 1.45 -11.24
C ILE A 104 -1.23 0.16 -11.92
N VAL A 105 -1.98 -0.66 -11.18
CA VAL A 105 -2.58 -1.91 -11.67
C VAL A 105 -4.09 -1.75 -11.72
N LEU A 106 -4.66 -1.78 -12.92
CA LEU A 106 -6.10 -1.73 -13.17
C LEU A 106 -6.71 -3.15 -13.12
N GLY A 107 -6.42 -3.85 -12.03
CA GLY A 107 -6.78 -5.26 -11.80
C GLY A 107 -6.27 -5.70 -10.43
N ASP A 108 -6.07 -7.00 -10.27
CA ASP A 108 -5.46 -7.59 -9.08
C ASP A 108 -3.92 -7.62 -9.21
N LEU A 109 -3.20 -7.40 -8.10
CA LEU A 109 -1.75 -7.52 -8.02
C LEU A 109 -1.38 -8.67 -7.08
N HIS A 110 -0.61 -9.63 -7.58
CA HIS A 110 -0.02 -10.71 -6.80
C HIS A 110 1.50 -10.54 -6.81
N ALA A 111 2.11 -10.39 -5.64
CA ALA A 111 3.57 -10.31 -5.46
C ALA A 111 4.01 -11.12 -4.24
N ASN A 112 5.30 -11.39 -4.08
CA ASN A 112 5.82 -11.96 -2.84
C ASN A 112 6.01 -10.90 -1.75
N SER A 113 6.54 -9.74 -2.15
CA SER A 113 6.80 -8.60 -1.28
C SER A 113 6.49 -7.29 -2.00
N ILE A 114 6.10 -6.30 -1.22
CA ILE A 114 5.88 -4.93 -1.65
C ILE A 114 6.73 -3.99 -0.80
N SER A 115 7.43 -3.07 -1.45
CA SER A 115 8.36 -2.11 -0.85
C SER A 115 8.17 -0.76 -1.54
N VAL A 116 7.79 0.26 -0.78
CA VAL A 116 7.49 1.60 -1.32
C VAL A 116 8.18 2.67 -0.50
N ASP A 117 9.12 3.37 -1.12
CA ASP A 117 9.86 4.49 -0.52
C ASP A 117 9.00 5.75 -0.37
N GLU A 118 9.49 6.79 0.31
CA GLU A 118 8.70 7.93 0.80
C GLU A 118 7.83 8.62 -0.27
N THR A 119 8.34 8.74 -1.49
CA THR A 119 7.68 9.46 -2.58
C THR A 119 7.06 8.55 -3.63
N ALA A 120 7.23 7.23 -3.49
CA ALA A 120 6.76 6.27 -4.46
C ALA A 120 5.30 5.85 -4.20
N HIS A 121 4.67 5.26 -5.23
CA HIS A 121 3.28 4.86 -5.17
C HIS A 121 3.04 3.46 -5.75
N ILE A 122 2.31 2.61 -5.02
CA ILE A 122 1.69 1.40 -5.57
C ILE A 122 0.18 1.51 -5.44
N ILE A 123 -0.48 1.44 -6.58
CA ILE A 123 -1.91 1.71 -6.72
C ILE A 123 -2.57 0.51 -7.40
N VAL A 124 -3.46 -0.18 -6.69
CA VAL A 124 -4.11 -1.41 -7.16
C VAL A 124 -5.63 -1.21 -7.13
N ALA A 125 -6.27 -1.16 -8.30
CA ALA A 125 -7.71 -0.94 -8.40
C ALA A 125 -8.51 -2.11 -7.79
N GLY A 126 -7.95 -3.33 -7.85
CA GLY A 126 -8.48 -4.55 -7.27
C GLY A 126 -7.79 -4.94 -5.96
N THR A 127 -7.48 -6.21 -5.83
CA THR A 127 -6.89 -6.83 -4.64
C THR A 127 -5.38 -6.90 -4.75
N LEU A 128 -4.68 -6.39 -3.74
CA LEU A 128 -3.25 -6.63 -3.55
C LEU A 128 -3.08 -7.86 -2.65
N THR A 129 -2.47 -8.92 -3.19
CA THR A 129 -2.11 -10.14 -2.45
C THR A 129 -0.59 -10.25 -2.37
N THR A 130 -0.05 -10.30 -1.16
CA THR A 130 1.40 -10.40 -0.92
C THR A 130 1.72 -11.14 0.37
N ARG A 131 3.00 -11.43 0.67
CA ARG A 131 3.41 -11.86 2.01
C ARG A 131 3.74 -10.67 2.89
N THR A 132 4.48 -9.72 2.35
CA THR A 132 4.91 -8.52 3.07
C THR A 132 4.51 -7.26 2.32
N VAL A 133 4.14 -6.24 3.09
CA VAL A 133 4.08 -4.84 2.65
C VAL A 133 4.95 -4.04 3.59
N TRP A 134 5.89 -3.29 3.02
CA TRP A 134 6.57 -2.18 3.67
C TRP A 134 6.29 -0.93 2.84
N GLY A 135 5.81 0.12 3.51
CA GLY A 135 5.54 1.39 2.86
C GLY A 135 5.93 2.55 3.75
N GLU A 136 6.78 3.41 3.21
CA GLU A 136 6.91 4.80 3.62
C GLU A 136 6.05 5.71 2.73
N GLY A 137 5.97 5.41 1.43
CA GLY A 137 5.10 6.07 0.47
C GLY A 137 3.69 5.47 0.40
N ASP A 138 3.01 5.68 -0.73
CA ASP A 138 1.60 5.31 -0.85
C ASP A 138 1.42 3.85 -1.27
N VAL A 139 0.67 3.09 -0.49
CA VAL A 139 0.14 1.77 -0.87
C VAL A 139 -1.38 1.83 -0.84
N LEU A 140 -1.99 1.92 -2.02
CA LEU A 140 -3.43 2.17 -2.18
C LEU A 140 -4.09 0.99 -2.89
N ALA A 141 -5.04 0.33 -2.24
CA ALA A 141 -5.73 -0.83 -2.79
C ALA A 141 -7.22 -0.89 -2.42
N ARG A 142 -8.01 -1.66 -3.17
CA ARG A 142 -9.37 -2.00 -2.73
C ARG A 142 -9.33 -2.92 -1.51
N ASN A 143 -8.67 -4.05 -1.69
CA ASN A 143 -8.44 -5.06 -0.67
C ASN A 143 -6.93 -5.27 -0.57
N LEU A 144 -6.46 -5.53 0.64
CA LEU A 144 -5.08 -5.95 0.89
C LEU A 144 -5.11 -7.24 1.69
N ASP A 145 -4.50 -8.29 1.14
CA ASP A 145 -4.24 -9.56 1.81
C ASP A 145 -2.72 -9.75 1.92
N ALA A 146 -2.21 -9.69 3.15
CA ALA A 146 -0.79 -9.81 3.45
C ALA A 146 -0.56 -10.66 4.70
N GLU A 147 0.62 -11.23 4.91
CA GLU A 147 0.95 -11.82 6.22
C GLU A 147 1.42 -10.74 7.19
N PHE A 148 2.24 -9.80 6.71
CA PHE A 148 2.80 -8.71 7.48
C PHE A 148 2.68 -7.39 6.72
N VAL A 149 2.19 -6.35 7.40
CA VAL A 149 2.13 -4.97 6.89
C VAL A 149 2.87 -4.07 7.86
N LEU A 150 3.82 -3.31 7.34
CA LEU A 150 4.60 -2.30 8.04
C LEU A 150 4.38 -0.94 7.37
N GLY A 151 3.72 -0.03 8.09
CA GLY A 151 3.77 1.41 7.80
C GLY A 151 4.88 2.04 8.62
N TYR A 152 5.83 2.71 7.96
CA TYR A 152 6.96 3.35 8.61
C TYR A 152 7.12 4.75 8.06
N TYR A 153 7.34 5.73 8.93
CA TYR A 153 7.57 7.12 8.59
C TYR A 153 6.38 7.84 7.89
N SER A 154 6.18 9.12 8.22
CA SER A 154 4.99 9.89 7.79
C SER A 154 5.15 10.53 6.42
N ALA A 155 5.56 9.75 5.42
CA ALA A 155 5.75 10.26 4.05
C ALA A 155 4.55 10.02 3.13
N GLY A 156 3.83 8.90 3.33
CA GLY A 156 2.69 8.51 2.50
C GLY A 156 1.54 7.90 3.30
N LEU A 157 0.65 7.25 2.55
CA LEU A 157 -0.60 6.65 3.02
C LEU A 157 -0.68 5.16 2.70
N LEU A 158 -0.96 4.36 3.73
CA LEU A 158 -1.56 3.03 3.56
C LEU A 158 -3.08 3.16 3.47
N GLY A 159 -3.62 3.05 2.25
CA GLY A 159 -5.03 3.22 1.97
C GLY A 159 -5.69 1.92 1.49
N VAL A 160 -6.62 1.37 2.27
CA VAL A 160 -7.39 0.16 1.89
C VAL A 160 -8.89 0.43 1.99
N THR A 161 -9.59 0.51 0.85
CA THR A 161 -10.98 0.96 0.87
C THR A 161 -11.95 -0.03 1.49
N ASP A 162 -11.74 -1.32 1.25
CA ASP A 162 -12.69 -2.37 1.66
C ASP A 162 -12.16 -3.13 2.87
N THR A 163 -11.17 -4.02 2.70
CA THR A 163 -10.68 -4.86 3.80
C THR A 163 -9.17 -5.07 3.72
N LEU A 164 -8.47 -4.74 4.82
CA LEU A 164 -7.14 -5.24 5.13
C LEU A 164 -7.27 -6.56 5.89
N ARG A 165 -6.73 -7.63 5.33
CA ARG A 165 -6.48 -8.91 6.02
C ARG A 165 -4.99 -9.02 6.25
N THR A 166 -4.59 -9.19 7.50
CA THR A 166 -3.19 -9.43 7.83
C THR A 166 -3.05 -10.27 9.09
N ARG A 167 -1.89 -10.88 9.30
CA ARG A 167 -1.61 -11.48 10.62
C ARG A 167 -1.05 -10.42 11.54
N LEU A 168 -0.13 -9.61 11.05
CA LEU A 168 0.49 -8.55 11.80
C LEU A 168 0.42 -7.23 11.02
N LEU A 169 -0.17 -6.22 11.65
CA LEU A 169 -0.02 -4.82 11.23
C LEU A 169 0.86 -4.11 12.25
N VAL A 170 1.95 -3.50 11.79
CA VAL A 170 2.78 -2.59 12.56
C VAL A 170 2.73 -1.23 11.87
N ASN A 171 2.32 -0.21 12.59
CA ASN A 171 2.30 1.17 12.12
C ASN A 171 3.10 2.04 13.08
N THR A 172 4.15 2.66 12.58
CA THR A 172 5.08 3.44 13.39
C THR A 172 5.38 4.78 12.77
N GLN A 173 5.78 5.74 13.61
CA GLN A 173 6.26 7.05 13.17
C GLN A 173 5.29 7.83 12.24
N GLN A 174 4.00 7.87 12.57
CA GLN A 174 3.05 8.78 11.92
C GLN A 174 2.72 8.47 10.46
N HIS A 175 2.98 7.24 9.98
CA HIS A 175 2.48 6.83 8.65
C HIS A 175 0.94 6.84 8.64
N ASP A 176 0.34 7.52 7.67
CA ASP A 176 -1.11 7.66 7.62
C ASP A 176 -1.74 6.31 7.23
N ILE A 177 -2.81 5.94 7.92
CA ILE A 177 -3.55 4.70 7.65
C ILE A 177 -5.03 5.00 7.53
N VAL A 178 -5.61 4.68 6.37
CA VAL A 178 -7.04 4.80 6.10
C VAL A 178 -7.55 3.44 5.63
N ILE A 179 -8.22 2.71 6.52
CA ILE A 179 -8.70 1.35 6.24
C ILE A 179 -10.20 1.25 6.53
N GLY A 180 -10.97 0.77 5.55
CA GLY A 180 -12.40 0.54 5.71
C GLY A 180 -12.72 -0.51 6.78
N ARG A 181 -12.02 -1.65 6.75
CA ARG A 181 -12.13 -2.72 7.76
C ARG A 181 -10.81 -3.46 7.93
N ILE A 182 -10.43 -3.71 9.19
CA ILE A 182 -9.23 -4.46 9.56
C ILE A 182 -9.63 -5.84 10.08
N GLU A 183 -9.07 -6.90 9.50
CA GLU A 183 -9.13 -8.28 9.96
C GLU A 183 -7.69 -8.73 10.27
N ALA A 184 -7.22 -8.49 11.50
CA ALA A 184 -5.84 -8.75 11.93
C ALA A 184 -5.72 -9.61 13.20
N GLU A 185 -4.68 -10.46 13.30
CA GLU A 185 -4.37 -11.20 14.54
C GLU A 185 -3.67 -10.32 15.59
N PHE A 186 -2.91 -9.33 15.14
CA PHE A 186 -2.30 -8.33 16.00
C PHE A 186 -2.11 -7.00 15.26
N VAL A 187 -2.30 -5.90 15.98
CA VAL A 187 -2.08 -4.54 15.51
C VAL A 187 -1.24 -3.82 16.55
N ALA A 188 -0.06 -3.33 16.14
CA ALA A 188 0.72 -2.34 16.88
C ALA A 188 0.62 -1.02 16.11
N ASP A 189 -0.02 -0.01 16.69
CA ASP A 189 -0.20 1.29 16.04
C ASP A 189 0.24 2.43 16.96
N GLU A 190 1.43 2.96 16.72
CA GLU A 190 1.99 4.06 17.50
C GLU A 190 1.20 5.37 17.30
N ASN A 191 0.45 5.53 16.22
CA ASN A 191 -0.29 6.76 15.94
C ASN A 191 -1.50 6.94 16.85
N THR A 192 -2.12 5.83 17.24
CA THR A 192 -3.23 5.83 18.20
C THR A 192 -2.75 6.25 19.60
N TYR A 193 -1.50 5.94 19.95
CA TYR A 193 -0.94 6.20 21.28
C TYR A 193 0.13 7.30 21.22
N ARG A 194 -0.31 8.56 21.34
CA ARG A 194 0.62 9.71 21.44
C ARG A 194 1.69 9.46 22.51
N HIS A 195 2.95 9.69 22.10
CA HIS A 195 4.23 9.64 22.85
C HIS A 195 4.21 9.03 24.26
N ASP A 196 4.96 7.93 24.42
CA ASP A 196 5.42 7.36 25.70
C ASP A 196 4.29 7.02 26.70
N SER A 197 3.27 6.29 26.23
CA SER A 197 2.21 5.79 27.11
C SER A 197 2.53 4.37 27.64
N PRO A 198 2.16 4.02 28.89
CA PRO A 198 2.32 2.66 29.40
C PRO A 198 1.61 1.59 28.58
N GLU A 199 0.51 1.97 27.92
CA GLU A 199 -0.26 1.09 27.06
C GLU A 199 0.49 0.75 25.76
N LEU A 200 1.16 1.74 25.17
CA LEU A 200 2.04 1.54 24.02
C LEU A 200 3.17 0.57 24.39
N HIS A 201 3.87 0.81 25.51
CA HIS A 201 4.94 -0.09 25.98
C HIS A 201 4.45 -1.52 26.19
N ARG A 202 3.27 -1.69 26.78
CA ARG A 202 2.65 -3.02 26.96
C ARG A 202 2.40 -3.71 25.61
N GLN A 203 1.89 -2.99 24.62
CA GLN A 203 1.68 -3.55 23.28
C GLN A 203 2.99 -3.92 22.58
N LEU A 204 4.02 -3.08 22.70
CA LEU A 204 5.36 -3.36 22.16
C LEU A 204 6.02 -4.56 22.88
N ASP A 205 5.79 -4.72 24.18
CA ASP A 205 6.21 -5.88 24.95
C ASP A 205 5.50 -7.16 24.49
N GLU A 206 4.18 -7.08 24.28
CA GLU A 206 3.38 -8.18 23.76
C GLU A 206 3.79 -8.56 22.34
N LEU A 207 4.08 -7.58 21.49
CA LEU A 207 4.62 -7.81 20.16
C LEU A 207 5.92 -8.63 20.23
N ALA A 208 6.88 -8.18 21.05
CA ALA A 208 8.16 -8.87 21.22
C ALA A 208 8.01 -10.33 21.72
N ALA A 209 6.96 -10.62 22.51
CA ALA A 209 6.67 -11.98 22.97
C ALA A 209 5.96 -12.85 21.91
N ARG A 210 5.37 -12.24 20.88
CA ARG A 210 4.61 -12.92 19.83
C ARG A 210 5.35 -13.05 18.51
N VAL A 211 6.50 -12.40 18.32
CA VAL A 211 7.33 -12.57 17.12
C VAL A 211 8.36 -13.69 17.31
N PRO A 212 8.97 -14.22 16.23
CA PRO A 212 10.08 -15.16 16.33
C PRO A 212 11.24 -14.61 17.19
N PRO A 213 11.85 -15.40 18.08
CA PRO A 213 12.96 -14.93 18.92
C PRO A 213 14.17 -14.40 18.14
N ALA A 214 14.35 -14.86 16.91
CA ALA A 214 15.45 -14.45 16.03
C ALA A 214 15.32 -13.00 15.51
N VAL A 215 14.15 -12.39 15.62
CA VAL A 215 13.89 -11.00 15.17
C VAL A 215 13.72 -10.03 16.34
N VAL A 216 13.95 -10.49 17.57
CA VAL A 216 13.97 -9.62 18.75
C VAL A 216 15.34 -8.96 18.81
N ASP A 217 15.37 -7.63 18.72
CA ASP A 217 16.59 -6.83 18.74
C ASP A 217 17.30 -6.97 20.10
N THR A 218 18.61 -7.18 20.03
CA THR A 218 19.50 -7.28 21.20
C THR A 218 20.38 -6.03 21.41
N GLY A 219 20.22 -4.98 20.60
CA GLY A 219 20.70 -3.63 20.93
C GLY A 219 21.63 -2.94 19.94
N ASP A 220 21.59 -3.25 18.64
CA ASP A 220 22.55 -2.68 17.68
C ASP A 220 21.95 -1.87 16.52
N ASN A 221 20.61 -1.78 16.35
CA ASN A 221 20.03 -1.09 15.19
C ASN A 221 18.69 -0.36 15.42
N GLU A 222 18.73 0.74 16.20
CA GLU A 222 17.54 1.52 16.58
C GLU A 222 16.68 2.03 15.41
N SER A 223 17.26 2.20 14.21
CA SER A 223 16.54 2.76 13.05
C SER A 223 15.47 1.85 12.44
N TRP A 224 15.49 0.54 12.74
CA TRP A 224 14.52 -0.44 12.25
C TRP A 224 13.85 -1.20 13.40
N THR A 225 13.86 -0.63 14.61
CA THR A 225 13.32 -1.31 15.79
C THR A 225 11.99 -0.72 16.19
N VAL A 226 10.97 -1.58 16.31
CA VAL A 226 9.67 -1.24 16.88
C VAL A 226 9.56 -1.89 18.25
N GLY A 227 9.70 -1.08 19.29
CA GLY A 227 9.89 -1.57 20.66
C GLY A 227 11.19 -2.35 20.81
N ARG A 228 11.10 -3.69 20.72
CA ARG A 228 12.26 -4.61 20.77
C ARG A 228 12.30 -5.55 19.56
N VAL A 229 11.54 -5.26 18.51
CA VAL A 229 11.47 -6.10 17.32
C VAL A 229 12.25 -5.42 16.21
N ASP A 230 13.26 -6.10 15.69
CA ASP A 230 13.95 -5.73 14.45
C ASP A 230 12.99 -6.00 13.28
N THR A 231 12.37 -4.94 12.78
CA THR A 231 11.35 -5.05 11.72
C THR A 231 11.95 -5.43 10.39
N ARG A 232 13.22 -5.12 10.15
CA ARG A 232 13.94 -5.58 8.96
C ARG A 232 14.13 -7.09 9.01
N ALA A 233 14.64 -7.63 10.12
CA ALA A 233 14.78 -9.07 10.30
C ALA A 233 13.43 -9.78 10.20
N LEU A 234 12.35 -9.16 10.69
CA LEU A 234 10.99 -9.68 10.55
C LEU A 234 10.48 -9.66 9.10
N LEU A 235 10.70 -8.59 8.34
CA LEU A 235 10.39 -8.53 6.90
C LEU A 235 11.11 -9.66 6.16
N GLU A 236 12.43 -9.80 6.38
CA GLU A 236 13.26 -10.85 5.78
C GLU A 236 12.76 -12.26 6.17
N HIS A 237 12.37 -12.46 7.43
CA HIS A 237 11.80 -13.72 7.91
C HIS A 237 10.51 -14.11 7.18
N VAL A 238 9.57 -13.17 7.05
CA VAL A 238 8.28 -13.43 6.40
C VAL A 238 8.44 -13.62 4.90
N ALA A 239 9.28 -12.81 4.25
CA ALA A 239 9.62 -12.94 2.83
C ALA A 239 10.24 -14.31 2.50
N ALA A 240 11.01 -14.89 3.43
CA ALA A 240 11.57 -16.24 3.32
C ALA A 240 10.57 -17.38 3.58
N GLY A 241 9.28 -17.09 3.75
CA GLY A 241 8.23 -18.07 4.04
C GLY A 241 8.00 -18.32 5.54
N GLY A 242 8.65 -17.55 6.41
CA GLY A 242 8.41 -17.56 7.84
C GLY A 242 7.08 -16.91 8.23
N SER A 243 6.66 -17.15 9.47
CA SER A 243 5.43 -16.60 10.04
C SER A 243 5.75 -15.33 10.83
N PRO A 244 4.99 -14.23 10.68
CA PRO A 244 5.26 -13.01 11.43
C PRO A 244 5.03 -13.17 12.94
N LEU A 245 4.14 -14.09 13.33
CA LEU A 245 3.80 -14.37 14.72
C LEU A 245 4.06 -15.84 15.07
N VAL A 246 4.58 -16.12 16.26
CA VAL A 246 4.59 -17.47 16.84
C VAL A 246 3.17 -17.83 17.29
N SER A 247 2.73 -19.04 16.94
CA SER A 247 1.40 -19.59 17.27
C SER A 247 1.22 -19.85 18.76
#